data_AF-A0A5J9W3R2-F1
#
_entry.id   AF-A0A5J9W3R2-F1
#
_cell.length_a   1.000
_cell.length_b   1.000
_cell.length_c   1.000
_cell.angle_alpha   90.00
_cell.angle_beta   90.00
_cell.angle_gamma   90.00
#
_symmetry.space_group_name_H-M   'P 1'
#
loop_
_entity.id
_entity.type
_entity.pdbx_description
1 polymer ?
#
loop_
_entity_poly.entity_id
_entity_poly.type
_entity_poly.pdbx_seq_one_letter_code
_entity_poly.pdbx_strand_id
1 'polypeptide(L)'
;MTSRENNQSRRPRNPTLPSPATVDAAGLPDDPLVEILSRLPVKPLHRCKCVARSWRDLIDDPSNQKKLAQTLEGFFLMEDGDDGGHIDFVNLPARSVPLDIDLSFSFIKSLPGIEALAFLDSCNGLFLFKHHRKSAPRHVLGYIVCNPATKEWGAVPDCGCPPLRFAWSSYLVFDPAVSPHFHLILFRCEPQQTTNSTELRNILVMPHAYSSETGTWSHIPIDWNVEEEQGHLEEWRYCGREPQDSPRRAFVDGMLHLLVLHPDSAVAVDVQGNTRRIIRVPKVSLLRAIYYPSGFSRIMVLKSAWVLLDKINLLDLFGTKNPSHGKMELRFVAIHPDCNVVFLAQTSELKLMSYDMDRKEVSVVGTLGNLNDLTHIVPYVPYFSKSPVFKCLH
;
A
#
# COMPACT_ATOMS: atom_id res chain seq x y z
N MET A 1 27.57 35.54 -95.96
CA MET A 1 27.26 36.62 -95.00
C MET A 1 25.87 36.35 -94.47
N THR A 2 25.56 36.05 -93.22
CA THR A 2 26.27 35.82 -91.95
C THR A 2 25.21 35.08 -91.14
N SER A 3 25.50 33.91 -90.57
CA SER A 3 24.65 33.40 -89.51
C SER A 3 25.54 32.84 -88.42
N ARG A 4 25.44 33.51 -87.26
CA ARG A 4 26.20 33.27 -86.04
C ARG A 4 25.75 31.96 -85.42
N GLU A 5 26.75 31.20 -85.00
CA GLU A 5 26.67 30.11 -84.03
C GLU A 5 26.03 30.59 -82.71
N ASN A 6 25.38 29.68 -81.99
CA ASN A 6 25.59 29.67 -80.55
C ASN A 6 25.47 28.27 -79.94
N ASN A 7 26.54 27.92 -79.24
CA ASN A 7 26.83 26.67 -78.56
C ASN A 7 25.87 26.36 -77.40
N GLN A 8 25.42 25.11 -77.31
CA GLN A 8 25.11 24.48 -76.02
C GLN A 8 25.95 23.21 -75.85
N SER A 9 26.96 23.33 -74.98
CA SER A 9 27.85 22.25 -74.53
C SER A 9 27.11 21.27 -73.62
N ARG A 10 27.25 19.98 -73.91
CA ARG A 10 26.78 18.84 -73.11
C ARG A 10 27.32 18.90 -71.67
N ARG A 11 26.46 18.58 -70.67
CA ARG A 11 26.88 18.09 -69.34
C ARG A 11 26.48 16.62 -69.19
N PRO A 12 27.30 15.76 -68.55
CA PRO A 12 27.07 14.32 -68.48
C PRO A 12 26.00 13.96 -67.44
N ARG A 13 25.27 12.86 -67.68
CA ARG A 13 24.30 12.28 -66.72
C ARG A 13 25.05 11.81 -65.47
N ASN A 14 24.63 12.30 -64.30
CA ASN A 14 25.12 11.80 -63.02
C ASN A 14 24.66 10.34 -62.80
N PRO A 15 25.51 9.48 -62.23
CA PRO A 15 25.11 8.14 -61.80
C PRO A 15 24.20 8.24 -60.57
N THR A 16 23.11 7.46 -60.59
CA THR A 16 22.17 7.29 -59.49
C THR A 16 22.90 6.73 -58.27
N LEU A 17 22.90 7.47 -57.15
CA LEU A 17 23.34 6.95 -55.86
C LEU A 17 22.44 5.78 -55.43
N PRO A 18 22.98 4.72 -54.80
CA PRO A 18 22.14 3.71 -54.17
C PRO A 18 21.30 4.36 -53.09
N SER A 19 20.02 3.97 -53.00
CA SER A 19 19.18 4.22 -51.83
C SER A 19 19.97 3.82 -50.58
N PRO A 20 19.96 4.60 -49.49
CA PRO A 20 20.48 4.08 -48.24
C PRO A 20 19.68 2.81 -47.94
N ALA A 21 20.38 1.70 -47.75
CA ALA A 21 19.79 0.52 -47.16
C ALA A 21 19.11 1.00 -45.88
N THR A 22 17.81 0.74 -45.76
CA THR A 22 17.13 0.74 -44.47
C THR A 22 17.93 -0.19 -43.59
N VAL A 23 18.77 0.39 -42.74
CA VAL A 23 19.23 -0.29 -41.54
C VAL A 23 17.94 -0.55 -40.81
N ASP A 24 17.43 -1.78 -40.90
CA ASP A 24 16.45 -2.27 -39.95
C ASP A 24 17.08 -1.98 -38.59
N ALA A 25 16.57 -0.95 -37.92
CA ALA A 25 16.85 -0.75 -36.52
C ALA A 25 16.29 -2.00 -35.87
N ALA A 26 17.17 -2.98 -35.61
CA ALA A 26 16.82 -4.20 -34.93
C ALA A 26 16.10 -3.78 -33.65
N GLY A 27 14.76 -3.88 -33.67
CA GLY A 27 13.94 -3.53 -32.53
C GLY A 27 14.43 -4.38 -31.36
N LEU A 28 14.48 -3.79 -30.17
CA LEU A 28 14.66 -4.58 -28.97
C LEU A 28 13.63 -5.72 -29.00
N PRO A 29 14.04 -6.98 -28.75
CA PRO A 29 13.09 -8.07 -28.65
C PRO A 29 12.03 -7.78 -27.59
N ASP A 30 10.85 -8.38 -27.76
CA ASP A 30 9.70 -8.13 -26.89
C ASP A 30 10.01 -8.46 -25.40
N ASP A 31 10.83 -9.48 -25.13
CA ASP A 31 11.18 -9.91 -23.78
C ASP A 31 11.90 -8.83 -22.95
N PRO A 32 13.05 -8.24 -23.40
CA PRO A 32 13.65 -7.08 -22.76
C PRO A 32 12.73 -5.87 -22.64
N LEU A 33 11.87 -5.63 -23.63
CA LEU A 33 10.92 -4.51 -23.58
C LEU A 33 9.90 -4.70 -22.47
N VAL A 34 9.34 -5.90 -22.32
CA VAL A 34 8.41 -6.23 -21.23
C VAL A 34 9.10 -6.11 -19.88
N GLU A 35 10.38 -6.49 -19.76
CA GLU A 35 11.16 -6.31 -18.53
C GLU A 35 11.44 -4.83 -18.19
N ILE A 36 11.60 -3.97 -19.19
CA ILE A 36 11.74 -2.53 -18.96
C ILE A 36 10.37 -1.94 -18.55
N LEU A 37 9.32 -2.30 -19.29
CA LEU A 37 7.96 -1.81 -19.06
C LEU A 37 7.41 -2.26 -17.70
N SER A 38 7.79 -3.45 -17.21
CA SER A 38 7.37 -3.95 -15.90
C SER A 38 7.91 -3.14 -14.72
N ARG A 39 8.99 -2.39 -14.93
CA ARG A 39 9.60 -1.52 -13.92
C ARG A 39 8.98 -0.11 -13.90
N LEU A 40 8.13 0.23 -14.86
CA LEU A 40 7.49 1.53 -14.94
C LEU A 40 6.22 1.57 -14.08
N PRO A 41 5.97 2.65 -13.32
CA PRO A 41 4.66 2.86 -12.70
C PRO A 41 3.55 2.91 -13.75
N VAL A 42 2.31 2.63 -13.33
CA VAL A 42 1.14 2.49 -14.23
C VAL A 42 0.93 3.72 -15.11
N LYS A 43 1.09 4.96 -14.60
CA LYS A 43 0.95 6.19 -15.41
C LYS A 43 1.95 6.29 -16.56
N PRO A 44 3.29 6.24 -16.33
CA PRO A 44 4.27 6.12 -17.42
C PRO A 44 4.00 4.94 -18.35
N LEU A 45 3.66 3.77 -17.81
CA LEU A 45 3.34 2.58 -18.60
C LEU A 45 2.15 2.82 -19.56
N HIS A 46 1.09 3.49 -19.10
CA HIS A 46 -0.03 3.87 -19.96
C HIS A 46 0.39 4.87 -21.05
N ARG A 47 1.31 5.80 -20.76
CA ARG A 47 1.85 6.72 -21.77
C ARG A 47 2.70 5.99 -22.81
N CYS A 48 3.35 4.88 -22.44
CA CYS A 48 4.10 4.03 -23.36
C CYS A 48 3.22 3.42 -24.47
N LYS A 49 1.91 3.25 -24.24
CA LYS A 49 0.93 2.84 -25.29
C LYS A 49 0.81 3.83 -26.45
N CYS A 50 1.32 5.05 -26.29
CA CYS A 50 1.34 6.07 -27.33
C CYS A 50 2.62 6.05 -28.18
N VAL A 51 3.65 5.29 -27.78
CA VAL A 51 4.97 5.28 -28.44
C VAL A 51 4.92 4.53 -29.78
N ALA A 52 4.36 3.32 -29.79
CA ALA A 52 4.21 2.50 -30.99
C ALA A 52 3.04 1.52 -30.84
N ARG A 53 2.53 0.99 -31.96
CA ARG A 53 1.50 -0.07 -31.94
C ARG A 53 2.02 -1.33 -31.25
N SER A 54 3.23 -1.77 -31.57
CA SER A 54 3.87 -2.93 -30.93
C SER A 54 3.97 -2.78 -29.40
N TRP A 55 4.30 -1.60 -28.89
CA TRP A 55 4.34 -1.34 -27.45
C TRP A 55 2.96 -1.42 -26.81
N ARG A 56 1.93 -0.88 -27.48
CA ARG A 56 0.55 -1.00 -27.02
C ARG A 56 0.11 -2.46 -26.98
N ASP A 57 0.36 -3.20 -28.06
CA ASP A 57 -0.01 -4.61 -28.18
C ASP A 57 0.69 -5.45 -27.10
N LEU A 58 1.97 -5.18 -26.80
CA LEU A 58 2.71 -5.81 -25.70
C LEU A 58 2.12 -5.49 -24.33
N ILE A 59 1.69 -4.24 -24.10
CA ILE A 59 1.11 -3.81 -22.81
C ILE A 59 -0.30 -4.38 -22.62
N ASP A 60 -1.08 -4.46 -23.71
CA ASP A 60 -2.45 -4.96 -23.68
C ASP A 60 -2.52 -6.49 -23.69
N ASP A 61 -1.45 -7.19 -24.08
CA ASP A 61 -1.34 -8.65 -24.03
C ASP A 61 -1.59 -9.21 -22.61
N PRO A 62 -2.64 -10.03 -22.40
CA PRO A 62 -2.96 -10.62 -21.09
C PRO A 62 -1.82 -11.42 -20.45
N SER A 63 -0.93 -12.01 -21.25
CA SER A 63 0.22 -12.78 -20.77
C SER A 63 1.29 -11.86 -20.15
N ASN A 64 1.44 -10.65 -20.68
CA ASN A 64 2.36 -9.63 -20.18
C ASN A 64 1.72 -8.80 -19.07
N GLN A 65 0.39 -8.65 -19.06
CA GLN A 65 -0.30 -7.91 -18.01
C GLN A 65 0.11 -8.36 -16.62
N LYS A 66 0.33 -9.66 -16.36
CA LYS A 66 0.82 -10.15 -15.06
C LYS A 66 2.23 -9.66 -14.72
N LYS A 67 3.07 -9.44 -15.72
CA LYS A 67 4.45 -8.96 -15.55
C LYS A 67 4.52 -7.45 -15.39
N LEU A 68 3.54 -6.71 -15.92
CA LEU A 68 3.53 -5.25 -15.94
C LEU A 68 3.02 -4.63 -14.63
N ALA A 69 3.16 -3.31 -14.46
CA ALA A 69 2.66 -2.64 -13.27
C ALA A 69 1.15 -2.83 -13.11
N GLN A 70 0.77 -3.40 -11.97
CA GLN A 70 -0.64 -3.63 -11.64
C GLN A 70 -1.27 -2.34 -11.12
N THR A 71 -2.54 -2.16 -11.44
CA THR A 71 -3.41 -1.13 -10.85
C THR A 71 -4.10 -1.69 -9.60
N LEU A 72 -4.80 -0.83 -8.88
CA LEU A 72 -5.75 -1.25 -7.85
C LEU A 72 -6.87 -2.07 -8.49
N GLU A 73 -7.03 -3.33 -8.05
CA GLU A 73 -7.97 -4.30 -8.63
C GLU A 73 -9.22 -4.48 -7.77
N GLY A 74 -9.14 -4.15 -6.48
CA GLY A 74 -10.26 -4.31 -5.58
C GLY A 74 -9.87 -4.12 -4.12
N PHE A 75 -10.76 -4.57 -3.25
CA PHE A 75 -10.62 -4.45 -1.81
C PHE A 75 -10.91 -5.78 -1.13
N PHE A 76 -9.99 -6.25 -0.28
CA PHE A 76 -10.32 -7.32 0.66
C PHE A 76 -11.10 -6.73 1.83
N LEU A 77 -12.13 -7.46 2.24
CA LEU A 77 -12.85 -7.22 3.49
C LEU A 77 -12.47 -8.34 4.44
N MET A 78 -11.81 -8.03 5.55
CA MET A 78 -11.30 -9.04 6.49
C MET A 78 -11.83 -8.76 7.89
N GLU A 79 -12.62 -9.68 8.41
CA GLU A 79 -13.16 -9.64 9.76
C GLU A 79 -12.28 -10.43 10.72
N ASP A 80 -11.89 -9.80 11.83
CA ASP A 80 -11.21 -10.51 12.91
C ASP A 80 -12.24 -11.29 13.75
N GLY A 81 -12.09 -12.62 13.81
CA GLY A 81 -12.98 -13.53 14.55
C GLY A 81 -12.28 -14.79 15.05
N ASP A 82 -12.68 -15.29 16.22
CA ASP A 82 -12.12 -16.49 16.88
C ASP A 82 -12.31 -17.78 16.08
N ASP A 83 -13.23 -17.79 15.10
CA ASP A 83 -13.55 -18.90 14.20
C ASP A 83 -12.84 -18.82 12.83
N GLY A 84 -11.89 -17.90 12.67
CA GLY A 84 -11.05 -17.80 11.48
C GLY A 84 -11.49 -16.73 10.48
N GLY A 85 -12.42 -15.86 10.87
CA GLY A 85 -12.79 -14.63 10.18
C GLY A 85 -13.50 -14.84 8.83
N HIS A 86 -14.37 -13.91 8.45
CA HIS A 86 -14.91 -13.85 7.10
C HIS A 86 -14.00 -13.00 6.21
N ILE A 87 -13.68 -13.51 5.01
CA ILE A 87 -12.87 -12.81 4.02
C ILE A 87 -13.65 -12.74 2.71
N ASP A 88 -13.91 -11.50 2.28
CA ASP A 88 -14.58 -11.19 1.02
C ASP A 88 -13.68 -10.32 0.12
N PHE A 89 -14.04 -10.23 -1.15
CA PHE A 89 -13.36 -9.35 -2.11
C PHE A 89 -14.33 -8.57 -2.97
N VAL A 90 -14.19 -7.24 -2.95
CA VAL A 90 -14.93 -6.31 -3.81
C VAL A 90 -14.07 -5.99 -5.03
N ASN A 91 -14.47 -6.50 -6.20
CA ASN A 91 -13.80 -6.23 -7.46
C ASN A 91 -14.08 -4.79 -7.93
N LEU A 92 -13.04 -4.12 -8.42
CA LEU A 92 -13.23 -2.93 -9.23
C LEU A 92 -13.55 -3.35 -10.67
N PRO A 93 -14.48 -2.67 -11.37
CA PRO A 93 -14.96 -3.07 -12.70
C PRO A 93 -13.92 -2.88 -13.83
N ALA A 94 -12.64 -2.68 -13.51
CA ALA A 94 -11.59 -2.33 -14.46
C ALA A 94 -11.10 -3.53 -15.31
N ARG A 95 -11.29 -4.77 -14.86
CA ARG A 95 -10.87 -5.98 -15.59
C ARG A 95 -12.02 -6.70 -16.30
N SER A 96 -11.72 -7.25 -17.47
CA SER A 96 -12.58 -8.20 -18.20
C SER A 96 -12.51 -9.63 -17.66
N VAL A 97 -11.49 -9.96 -16.86
CA VAL A 97 -11.28 -11.29 -16.27
C VAL A 97 -11.07 -11.13 -14.74
N PRO A 98 -11.90 -11.76 -13.89
CA PRO A 98 -11.71 -11.75 -12.45
C PRO A 98 -10.35 -12.33 -12.05
N LEU A 99 -9.76 -11.82 -10.97
CA LEU A 99 -8.55 -12.41 -10.40
C LEU A 99 -8.89 -13.77 -9.76
N ASP A 100 -8.06 -14.79 -10.03
CA ASP A 100 -8.10 -16.06 -9.30
C ASP A 100 -7.46 -15.86 -7.91
N ILE A 101 -8.22 -15.32 -6.97
CA ILE A 101 -7.81 -15.12 -5.58
C ILE A 101 -8.45 -16.19 -4.71
N ASP A 102 -7.61 -16.95 -4.01
CA ASP A 102 -8.08 -17.87 -2.96
C ASP A 102 -8.40 -17.08 -1.68
N LEU A 103 -9.66 -16.68 -1.52
CA LEU A 103 -10.15 -15.95 -0.35
C LEU A 103 -10.08 -16.76 0.95
N SER A 104 -9.97 -18.09 0.86
CA SER A 104 -9.85 -18.94 2.04
C SER A 104 -8.43 -18.97 2.59
N PHE A 105 -7.43 -18.50 1.81
CA PHE A 105 -6.00 -18.66 2.09
C PHE A 105 -5.64 -20.14 2.38
N SER A 106 -6.22 -21.05 1.60
CA SER A 106 -6.05 -22.51 1.78
C SER A 106 -4.59 -22.93 1.68
N PHE A 107 -3.80 -22.29 0.83
CA PHE A 107 -2.36 -22.53 0.67
C PHE A 107 -1.54 -22.21 1.95
N ILE A 108 -2.10 -21.49 2.91
CA ILE A 108 -1.51 -21.26 4.23
C ILE A 108 -2.18 -22.15 5.27
N LYS A 109 -3.51 -22.19 5.27
CA LYS A 109 -4.30 -22.96 6.25
C LYS A 109 -4.08 -24.47 6.13
N SER A 110 -3.61 -24.97 4.98
CA SER A 110 -3.25 -26.36 4.79
C SER A 110 -1.90 -26.75 5.41
N LEU A 111 -1.10 -25.78 5.87
CA LEU A 111 0.22 -26.03 6.45
C LEU A 111 0.10 -26.65 7.85
N PRO A 112 0.96 -27.62 8.19
CA PRO A 112 0.90 -28.28 9.49
C PRO A 112 1.19 -27.29 10.62
N GLY A 113 0.25 -27.16 11.55
CA GLY A 113 0.39 -26.33 12.74
C GLY A 113 0.04 -24.86 12.55
N ILE A 114 -0.67 -24.51 11.48
CA ILE A 114 -1.40 -23.25 11.32
C ILE A 114 -2.90 -23.57 11.40
N GLU A 115 -3.57 -23.11 12.46
CA GLU A 115 -5.00 -23.42 12.68
C GLU A 115 -5.90 -22.20 12.52
N ALA A 116 -5.37 -21.00 12.77
CA ALA A 116 -6.09 -19.75 12.59
C ALA A 116 -5.13 -18.63 12.17
N LEU A 117 -5.65 -17.71 11.35
CA LEU A 117 -4.95 -16.53 10.86
C LEU A 117 -5.72 -15.29 11.32
N ALA A 118 -4.99 -14.31 11.84
CA ALA A 118 -5.51 -12.97 12.09
C ALA A 118 -4.75 -12.00 11.17
N PHE A 119 -5.49 -11.21 10.40
CA PHE A 119 -4.88 -10.23 9.51
C PHE A 119 -4.26 -9.12 10.36
N LEU A 120 -3.04 -8.72 10.00
CA LEU A 120 -2.37 -7.60 10.67
C LEU A 120 -2.16 -6.45 9.71
N ASP A 121 -1.72 -6.75 8.49
CA ASP A 121 -1.30 -5.70 7.58
C ASP A 121 -1.15 -6.14 6.13
N SER A 122 -1.08 -5.18 5.20
CA SER A 122 -0.75 -5.44 3.79
C SER A 122 0.13 -4.34 3.20
N CYS A 123 1.03 -4.67 2.28
CA CYS A 123 1.87 -3.67 1.60
C CYS A 123 2.23 -4.16 0.20
N ASN A 124 1.92 -3.36 -0.82
CA ASN A 124 2.30 -3.61 -2.23
C ASN A 124 2.02 -5.06 -2.70
N GLY A 125 0.83 -5.57 -2.38
CA GLY A 125 0.36 -6.90 -2.77
C GLY A 125 0.69 -8.04 -1.81
N LEU A 126 1.54 -7.81 -0.80
CA LEU A 126 1.83 -8.77 0.25
C LEU A 126 0.93 -8.59 1.46
N PHE A 127 0.65 -9.68 2.17
CA PHE A 127 -0.20 -9.74 3.35
C PHE A 127 0.58 -10.29 4.54
N LEU A 128 0.40 -9.70 5.71
CA LEU A 128 0.94 -10.13 6.99
C LEU A 128 -0.19 -10.69 7.84
N PHE A 129 -0.02 -11.93 8.27
CA PHE A 129 -0.90 -12.57 9.23
C PHE A 129 -0.13 -12.96 10.49
N LYS A 130 -0.83 -12.86 11.61
CA LYS A 130 -0.50 -13.57 12.84
C LYS A 130 -1.12 -14.95 12.78
N HIS A 131 -0.41 -15.96 13.23
CA HIS A 131 -0.97 -17.31 13.34
C HIS A 131 -0.77 -17.90 14.73
N HIS A 132 -1.69 -18.79 15.13
CA HIS A 132 -1.62 -19.51 16.39
C HIS A 132 -2.07 -20.97 16.23
N ARG A 133 -1.64 -21.80 17.19
CA ARG A 133 -2.13 -23.18 17.39
C ARG A 133 -3.10 -23.17 18.57
N LYS A 134 -4.28 -23.79 18.47
CA LYS A 134 -5.26 -23.85 19.57
C LYS A 134 -4.72 -24.59 20.80
N SER A 135 -3.79 -25.52 20.58
CA SER A 135 -3.16 -26.34 21.63
C SER A 135 -1.93 -25.70 22.29
N ALA A 136 -1.38 -24.63 21.72
CA ALA A 136 -0.26 -23.91 22.32
C ALA A 136 -0.78 -22.83 23.30
N PRO A 137 -0.01 -22.48 24.35
CA PRO A 137 -0.29 -21.27 25.11
C PRO A 137 -0.38 -20.09 24.14
N ARG A 138 -1.29 -19.13 24.38
CA ARG A 138 -1.50 -17.91 23.54
C ARG A 138 -0.25 -17.03 23.34
N HIS A 139 0.90 -17.47 23.83
CA HIS A 139 2.16 -16.75 23.94
C HIS A 139 3.24 -17.19 22.94
N VAL A 140 3.01 -18.23 22.12
CA VAL A 140 3.90 -18.60 21.00
C VAL A 140 3.17 -18.28 19.70
N LEU A 141 3.26 -17.03 19.27
CA LEU A 141 2.55 -16.50 18.11
C LEU A 141 3.57 -16.26 17.00
N GLY A 142 3.40 -16.95 15.87
CA GLY A 142 4.26 -16.75 14.71
C GLY A 142 3.64 -15.75 13.73
N TYR A 143 4.48 -15.19 12.86
CA TYR A 143 4.06 -14.34 11.76
C TYR A 143 4.27 -15.05 10.44
N ILE A 144 3.36 -14.86 9.51
CA ILE A 144 3.49 -15.33 8.14
C ILE A 144 3.21 -14.18 7.19
N VAL A 145 4.09 -14.01 6.21
CA VAL A 145 3.88 -13.10 5.08
C VAL A 145 3.54 -13.94 3.86
N CYS A 146 2.53 -13.51 3.10
CA CYS A 146 2.14 -14.21 1.89
C CYS A 146 1.82 -13.29 0.73
N ASN A 147 1.85 -13.87 -0.45
CA ASN A 147 1.43 -13.26 -1.69
C ASN A 147 0.18 -14.01 -2.21
N PRO A 148 -1.03 -13.42 -2.11
CA PRO A 148 -2.25 -14.06 -2.58
C PRO A 148 -2.25 -14.33 -4.09
N ALA A 149 -1.56 -13.50 -4.89
CA ALA A 149 -1.52 -13.63 -6.35
C ALA A 149 -0.68 -14.83 -6.82
N THR A 150 0.43 -15.12 -6.14
CA THR A 150 1.32 -16.23 -6.48
C THR A 150 1.09 -17.47 -5.61
N LYS A 151 0.27 -17.36 -4.56
CA LYS A 151 0.03 -18.42 -3.55
C LYS A 151 1.34 -18.85 -2.85
N GLU A 152 2.28 -17.92 -2.76
CA GLU A 152 3.58 -18.08 -2.10
C GLU A 152 3.54 -17.51 -0.67
N TRP A 153 4.34 -18.07 0.23
CA TRP A 153 4.38 -17.62 1.63
C TRP A 153 5.76 -17.79 2.28
N GLY A 154 5.99 -17.07 3.37
CA GLY A 154 7.21 -17.14 4.18
C GLY A 154 6.88 -16.95 5.66
N ALA A 155 7.31 -17.91 6.48
CA ALA A 155 7.25 -17.77 7.93
C ALA A 155 8.34 -16.82 8.40
N VAL A 156 8.00 -15.96 9.36
CA VAL A 156 8.95 -15.06 10.00
C VAL A 156 9.26 -15.62 11.39
N PRO A 157 10.55 -15.73 11.76
CA PRO A 157 10.95 -16.22 13.07
C PRO A 157 10.41 -15.30 14.17
N ASP A 158 10.20 -15.87 15.36
CA ASP A 158 9.94 -15.06 16.55
C ASP A 158 11.12 -14.12 16.80
N CYS A 159 10.85 -12.88 17.21
CA CYS A 159 11.90 -11.92 17.53
C CYS A 159 12.56 -12.22 18.90
N GLY A 160 12.15 -13.30 19.59
CA GLY A 160 12.73 -13.73 20.86
C GLY A 160 12.35 -12.84 22.05
N CYS A 161 11.42 -11.91 21.84
CA CYS A 161 10.93 -11.03 22.88
C CYS A 161 9.99 -11.79 23.82
N PRO A 162 10.05 -11.55 25.15
CA PRO A 162 9.10 -12.15 26.08
C PRO A 162 7.65 -11.85 25.66
N PRO A 163 6.74 -12.84 25.77
CA PRO A 163 5.35 -12.63 25.43
C PRO A 163 4.74 -11.55 26.33
N LEU A 164 4.16 -10.52 25.70
CA LEU A 164 3.60 -9.39 26.42
C LEU A 164 2.17 -9.62 26.88
N ARG A 165 1.78 -8.85 27.89
CA ARG A 165 0.38 -8.66 28.30
C ARG A 165 -0.38 -7.65 27.40
N PHE A 166 0.32 -6.93 26.52
CA PHE A 166 -0.20 -5.81 25.72
C PHE A 166 0.06 -5.99 24.21
N ALA A 167 -0.71 -5.27 23.40
CA ALA A 167 -0.77 -5.38 21.95
C ALA A 167 0.53 -4.91 21.24
N TRP A 168 0.73 -5.44 20.04
CA TRP A 168 1.86 -5.14 19.15
C TRP A 168 1.31 -4.53 17.88
N SER A 169 1.70 -3.30 17.55
CA SER A 169 1.42 -2.76 16.22
C SER A 169 2.44 -3.36 15.26
N SER A 170 1.96 -4.15 14.31
CA SER A 170 2.80 -4.91 13.38
C SER A 170 2.66 -4.34 11.97
N TYR A 171 3.77 -3.95 11.35
CA TYR A 171 3.75 -3.33 10.04
C TYR A 171 4.60 -4.07 9.03
N LEU A 172 4.00 -4.39 7.90
CA LEU A 172 4.65 -4.90 6.71
C LEU A 172 5.12 -3.74 5.84
N VAL A 173 6.38 -3.83 5.43
CA VAL A 173 7.05 -2.87 4.56
C VAL A 173 7.65 -3.62 3.37
N PHE A 174 7.20 -3.28 2.17
CA PHE A 174 7.65 -3.91 0.94
C PHE A 174 7.55 -2.93 -0.22
N ASP A 175 8.62 -2.78 -0.99
CA ASP A 175 8.59 -2.06 -2.27
C ASP A 175 9.32 -2.89 -3.34
N PRO A 176 8.55 -3.54 -4.23
CA PRO A 176 9.12 -4.40 -5.26
C PRO A 176 10.00 -3.65 -6.27
N ALA A 177 9.86 -2.32 -6.38
CA ALA A 177 10.72 -1.52 -7.25
C ALA A 177 12.13 -1.30 -6.65
N VAL A 178 12.28 -1.44 -5.32
CA VAL A 178 13.54 -1.23 -4.61
C VAL A 178 14.22 -2.55 -4.26
N SER A 179 13.47 -3.54 -3.75
CA SER A 179 14.02 -4.82 -3.31
C SER A 179 12.99 -5.94 -3.40
N PRO A 180 13.39 -7.18 -3.74
CA PRO A 180 12.50 -8.34 -3.66
C PRO A 180 12.24 -8.80 -2.21
N HIS A 181 12.93 -8.20 -1.23
CA HIS A 181 12.83 -8.51 0.19
C HIS A 181 11.85 -7.59 0.92
N PHE A 182 11.09 -8.16 1.84
CA PHE A 182 10.19 -7.42 2.71
C PHE A 182 10.82 -7.23 4.09
N HIS A 183 10.31 -6.23 4.81
CA HIS A 183 10.68 -5.94 6.19
C HIS A 183 9.44 -5.95 7.06
N LEU A 184 9.58 -6.35 8.32
CA LEU A 184 8.56 -6.12 9.35
C LEU A 184 9.06 -5.11 10.35
N ILE A 185 8.21 -4.18 10.76
CA ILE A 185 8.47 -3.28 11.87
C ILE A 185 7.41 -3.55 12.93
N LEU A 186 7.84 -4.01 14.09
CA LEU A 186 6.98 -4.29 15.23
C LEU A 186 7.21 -3.23 16.29
N PHE A 187 6.14 -2.58 16.73
CA PHE A 187 6.19 -1.64 17.82
C PHE A 187 5.65 -2.27 19.09
N ARG A 188 6.54 -2.40 20.07
CA ARG A 188 6.25 -2.93 21.39
C ARG A 188 5.90 -1.81 22.34
N CYS A 189 4.73 -1.92 22.98
CA CYS A 189 4.26 -0.98 24.00
C CYS A 189 4.53 -1.54 25.40
N GLU A 190 5.40 -0.88 26.18
CA GLU A 190 5.65 -1.26 27.57
C GLU A 190 5.16 -0.18 28.55
N PRO A 191 4.39 -0.55 29.59
CA PRO A 191 4.05 0.40 30.63
C PRO A 191 5.30 0.77 31.42
N GLN A 192 5.60 2.05 31.51
CA GLN A 192 6.64 2.52 32.41
C GLN A 192 6.20 2.32 33.87
N GLN A 193 7.08 1.79 34.72
CA GLN A 193 6.83 1.72 36.16
C GLN A 193 6.92 3.15 36.73
N THR A 194 5.80 3.85 36.84
CA THR A 194 5.76 5.13 37.56
C THR A 194 5.50 4.87 39.05
N THR A 195 6.33 5.45 39.92
CA THR A 195 6.20 5.33 41.38
C THR A 195 5.00 6.09 41.94
N ASN A 196 4.34 6.96 41.15
CA ASN A 196 3.24 7.80 41.58
C ASN A 196 1.97 7.51 40.76
N SER A 197 0.87 7.20 41.45
CA SER A 197 -0.34 6.55 40.92
C SER A 197 -1.38 7.47 40.29
N THR A 198 -1.01 8.65 39.79
CA THR A 198 -1.97 9.64 39.24
C THR A 198 -1.59 10.25 37.89
N GLU A 199 -0.42 9.94 37.35
CA GLU A 199 -0.06 10.35 35.98
C GLU A 199 -0.35 9.22 34.98
N LEU A 200 -0.80 9.60 33.78
CA LEU A 200 -1.06 8.68 32.67
C LEU A 200 0.14 7.73 32.50
N ARG A 201 -0.11 6.42 32.40
CA ARG A 201 0.96 5.43 32.15
C ARG A 201 1.66 5.82 30.84
N ASN A 202 2.89 6.30 30.92
CA ASN A 202 3.74 6.46 29.75
C ASN A 202 3.96 5.08 29.14
N ILE A 203 3.71 4.98 27.83
CA ILE A 203 3.93 3.76 27.05
C ILE A 203 5.20 3.99 26.25
N LEU A 204 6.24 3.22 26.54
CA LEU A 204 7.42 3.22 25.69
C LEU A 204 7.12 2.39 24.45
N VAL A 205 7.32 2.99 23.27
CA VAL A 205 7.15 2.33 21.97
C VAL A 205 8.51 1.91 21.42
N MET A 206 8.80 0.61 21.43
CA MET A 206 10.09 0.05 20.98
C MET A 206 9.97 -0.61 19.60
N PRO A 207 10.65 -0.07 18.56
CA PRO A 207 10.72 -0.70 17.26
C PRO A 207 11.62 -1.94 17.26
N HIS A 208 11.14 -2.99 16.60
CA HIS A 208 11.89 -4.18 16.23
C HIS A 208 11.74 -4.37 14.73
N ALA A 209 12.86 -4.48 14.02
CA ALA A 209 12.83 -4.63 12.57
C ALA A 209 13.33 -6.02 12.14
N TYR A 210 12.59 -6.66 11.25
CA TYR A 210 12.99 -7.89 10.58
C TYR A 210 13.33 -7.60 9.13
N SER A 211 14.38 -8.23 8.62
CA SER A 211 14.70 -8.22 7.19
C SER A 211 14.60 -9.62 6.62
N SER A 212 13.81 -9.80 5.56
CA SER A 212 13.72 -11.09 4.88
C SER A 212 14.92 -11.40 4.00
N GLU A 213 15.83 -10.45 3.81
CA GLU A 213 17.12 -10.65 3.14
C GLU A 213 18.10 -11.41 4.04
N THR A 214 18.23 -10.97 5.29
CA THR A 214 19.15 -11.57 6.26
C THR A 214 18.48 -12.68 7.07
N GLY A 215 17.15 -12.69 7.15
CA GLY A 215 16.40 -13.61 8.02
C GLY A 215 16.58 -13.30 9.51
N THR A 216 16.99 -12.07 9.86
CA THR A 216 17.31 -11.68 11.24
C THR A 216 16.48 -10.50 11.73
N TRP A 217 16.30 -10.45 13.05
CA TRP A 217 15.74 -9.31 13.76
C TRP A 217 16.86 -8.39 14.22
N SER A 218 16.73 -7.10 13.92
CA SER A 218 17.52 -6.04 14.55
C SER A 218 16.73 -5.47 15.72
N HIS A 219 17.34 -5.54 16.91
CA HIS A 219 16.86 -4.86 18.10
C HIS A 219 17.51 -3.49 18.18
N ILE A 220 16.70 -2.49 18.47
CA ILE A 220 17.19 -1.17 18.81
C ILE A 220 17.40 -1.17 20.35
N PRO A 221 18.64 -1.07 20.86
CA PRO A 221 18.93 -1.21 22.28
C PRO A 221 18.34 -0.06 23.12
N ILE A 222 18.03 -0.39 24.39
CA ILE A 222 17.34 0.46 25.37
C ILE A 222 18.26 1.54 25.99
N ASP A 223 19.57 1.46 25.76
CA ASP A 223 20.60 2.34 26.37
C ASP A 223 20.64 3.75 25.76
N TRP A 224 19.50 4.42 25.66
CA TRP A 224 19.43 5.80 25.23
C TRP A 224 19.36 6.75 26.42
N ASN A 225 20.49 7.43 26.67
CA ASN A 225 20.49 8.69 27.40
C ASN A 225 19.73 9.72 26.57
N VAL A 226 18.58 10.15 27.10
CA VAL A 226 17.63 11.11 26.51
C VAL A 226 18.28 12.45 26.12
N GLU A 227 19.47 12.74 26.63
CA GLU A 227 20.11 14.05 26.49
C GLU A 227 21.13 14.19 25.35
N GLU A 228 21.68 13.11 24.78
CA GLU A 228 22.90 13.27 23.97
C GLU A 228 22.78 13.28 22.44
N GLU A 229 21.72 12.75 21.77
CA GLU A 229 21.75 12.79 20.27
C GLU A 229 20.47 13.08 19.45
N GLN A 230 19.23 13.10 19.97
CA GLN A 230 18.04 13.40 19.11
C GLN A 230 16.81 13.99 19.84
N GLY A 231 16.98 14.79 20.89
CA GLY A 231 15.96 15.21 21.88
C GLY A 231 14.59 15.80 21.45
N HIS A 232 14.23 15.82 20.16
CA HIS A 232 12.89 16.15 19.66
C HIS A 232 12.25 15.08 18.76
N LEU A 233 13.03 14.19 18.13
CA LEU A 233 12.48 13.20 17.17
C LEU A 233 11.99 11.92 17.87
N GLU A 234 12.29 11.76 19.14
CA GLU A 234 12.02 10.53 19.91
C GLU A 234 10.90 10.72 20.95
N GLU A 235 10.46 11.97 21.18
CA GLU A 235 9.41 12.33 22.14
C GLU A 235 8.09 11.56 21.93
N TRP A 236 7.73 11.29 20.67
CA TRP A 236 6.53 10.54 20.32
C TRP A 236 6.56 9.08 20.82
N ARG A 237 7.74 8.50 21.06
CA ARG A 237 7.89 7.14 21.61
C ARG A 237 7.54 7.04 23.10
N TYR A 238 7.45 8.18 23.80
CA TYR A 238 7.14 8.26 25.24
C TYR A 238 5.72 8.78 25.51
N CYS A 239 5.25 9.70 24.66
CA CYS A 239 3.92 10.31 24.78
C CYS A 239 2.83 9.59 23.96
N GLY A 240 3.23 8.66 23.09
CA GLY A 240 2.36 8.01 22.14
C GLY A 240 1.40 7.03 22.81
N ARG A 241 0.10 7.31 22.69
CA ARG A 241 -0.89 6.22 22.68
C ARG A 241 -0.57 5.33 21.48
N GLU A 242 -0.72 4.02 21.65
CA GLU A 242 -0.55 2.99 20.62
C GLU A 242 -0.99 3.50 19.23
N PRO A 243 -0.16 3.32 18.18
CA PRO A 243 -0.63 3.42 16.81
C PRO A 243 -1.83 2.48 16.65
N GLN A 244 -3.05 3.03 16.62
CA GLN A 244 -4.29 2.25 16.62
C GLN A 244 -4.24 1.09 15.61
N ASP A 245 -4.88 -0.03 15.96
CA ASP A 245 -5.04 -1.27 15.16
C ASP A 245 -5.84 -1.09 13.84
N SER A 246 -5.82 0.09 13.21
CA SER A 246 -6.60 0.41 12.01
C SER A 246 -5.91 1.51 11.18
N PRO A 247 -6.05 1.52 9.83
CA PRO A 247 -5.02 1.91 8.88
C PRO A 247 -4.75 3.42 8.92
N ARG A 248 -3.82 3.82 9.77
CA ARG A 248 -3.29 5.18 9.82
C ARG A 248 -1.83 5.20 9.46
N ARG A 249 -1.49 4.49 8.39
CA ARG A 249 -0.13 4.34 7.90
C ARG A 249 -0.03 4.40 6.38
N ALA A 250 1.15 4.72 5.88
CA ALA A 250 1.50 4.60 4.48
C ALA A 250 3.00 4.28 4.33
N PHE A 251 3.37 3.43 3.38
CA PHE A 251 4.77 3.23 3.02
C PHE A 251 5.07 3.99 1.73
N VAL A 252 5.92 5.02 1.82
CA VAL A 252 6.23 5.94 0.71
C VAL A 252 7.70 6.35 0.81
N ASP A 253 8.39 6.38 -0.33
CA ASP A 253 9.79 6.81 -0.45
C ASP A 253 10.73 6.07 0.53
N GLY A 254 10.53 4.76 0.68
CA GLY A 254 11.35 3.93 1.58
C GLY A 254 11.08 4.11 3.08
N MET A 255 10.05 4.87 3.46
CA MET A 255 9.71 5.16 4.85
C MET A 255 8.26 4.81 5.19
N LEU A 256 8.07 4.21 6.37
CA LEU A 256 6.76 3.97 6.96
C LEU A 256 6.32 5.23 7.69
N HIS A 257 5.23 5.82 7.22
CA HIS A 257 4.57 6.96 7.84
C HIS A 257 3.43 6.47 8.73
N LEU A 258 3.39 6.89 9.98
CA LEU A 258 2.40 6.52 11.00
C LEU A 258 1.76 7.76 11.58
N LEU A 259 0.43 7.79 11.76
CA LEU A 259 -0.21 8.86 12.53
C LEU A 259 -0.23 8.49 14.02
N VAL A 260 0.36 9.38 14.83
CA VAL A 260 0.40 9.29 16.29
C VAL A 260 -0.57 10.33 16.85
N LEU A 261 -1.46 9.89 17.76
CA LEU A 261 -2.55 10.70 18.32
C LEU A 261 -2.09 11.77 19.31
N HIS A 262 -0.87 11.65 19.85
CA HIS A 262 -0.37 12.63 20.80
C HIS A 262 1.15 12.78 20.71
N PRO A 263 1.67 13.97 20.34
CA PRO A 263 0.96 15.10 19.74
C PRO A 263 0.53 14.75 18.30
N ASP A 264 -0.69 15.10 17.84
CA ASP A 264 -1.22 14.82 16.48
C ASP A 264 -0.17 15.03 15.37
N SER A 265 0.53 13.97 15.01
CA SER A 265 1.73 14.02 14.16
C SER A 265 1.81 12.80 13.27
N ALA A 266 2.29 12.99 12.04
CA ALA A 266 2.78 11.91 11.22
C ALA A 266 4.26 11.69 11.52
N VAL A 267 4.61 10.48 11.91
CA VAL A 267 5.98 10.05 12.15
C VAL A 267 6.43 9.22 10.96
N ALA A 268 7.56 9.57 10.36
CA ALA A 268 8.22 8.74 9.35
C ALA A 268 9.34 7.94 10.01
N VAL A 269 9.27 6.63 9.91
CA VAL A 269 10.32 5.69 10.33
C VAL A 269 10.90 4.99 9.11
N ASP A 270 12.18 4.66 9.17
CA ASP A 270 12.81 3.85 8.13
C ASP A 270 12.50 2.35 8.31
N VAL A 271 13.02 1.51 7.40
CA VAL A 271 12.87 0.05 7.43
C VAL A 271 13.50 -0.62 8.66
N GLN A 272 14.37 0.09 9.39
CA GLN A 272 14.98 -0.37 10.64
C GLN A 272 14.17 0.08 11.88
N GLY A 273 13.12 0.88 11.69
CA GLY A 273 12.29 1.42 12.76
C GLY A 273 12.85 2.70 13.40
N ASN A 274 13.90 3.29 12.85
CA ASN A 274 14.45 4.55 13.34
C ASN A 274 13.59 5.73 12.90
N THR A 275 13.34 6.67 13.82
CA THR A 275 12.60 7.89 13.49
C THR A 275 13.45 8.76 12.56
N ARG A 276 12.93 9.06 11.37
CA ARG A 276 13.59 9.96 10.41
C ARG A 276 12.98 11.35 10.43
N ARG A 277 11.68 11.46 10.72
CA ARG A 277 10.98 12.75 10.69
C ARG A 277 9.69 12.73 11.53
N ILE A 278 9.39 13.85 12.16
CA ILE A 278 8.06 14.14 12.72
C ILE A 278 7.45 15.31 11.95
N ILE A 279 6.19 15.16 11.56
CA ILE A 279 5.45 16.13 10.77
C ILE A 279 4.15 16.43 11.49
N ARG A 280 3.99 17.68 11.95
CA ARG A 280 2.76 18.10 12.60
C ARG A 280 1.57 17.93 11.66
N VAL A 281 0.54 17.26 12.12
CA VAL A 281 -0.74 17.19 11.40
C VAL A 281 -1.43 18.54 11.61
N PRO A 282 -1.88 19.23 10.54
CA PRO A 282 -2.69 20.41 10.69
C PRO A 282 -3.89 20.07 11.56
N LYS A 283 -4.32 20.97 12.48
CA LYS A 283 -5.50 20.77 13.32
C LYS A 283 -6.74 20.55 12.44
N VAL A 284 -7.01 19.28 12.13
CA VAL A 284 -8.07 18.79 11.26
C VAL A 284 -8.58 17.54 11.95
N SER A 285 -9.88 17.47 12.17
CA SER A 285 -10.55 16.36 12.86
C SER A 285 -10.10 15.02 12.25
N LEU A 286 -9.26 14.28 12.99
CA LEU A 286 -8.59 13.06 12.53
C LEU A 286 -9.59 11.92 12.35
N LEU A 287 -10.06 11.72 11.11
CA LEU A 287 -10.64 10.53 10.45
C LEU A 287 -11.06 9.34 11.35
N ARG A 288 -11.85 9.63 12.37
CA ARG A 288 -13.02 8.88 12.81
C ARG A 288 -14.10 9.95 12.92
N ALA A 289 -14.62 10.34 11.76
CA ALA A 289 -15.56 11.44 11.67
C ALA A 289 -16.91 10.94 12.17
N ILE A 290 -17.09 10.96 13.50
CA ILE A 290 -18.42 10.94 14.10
C ILE A 290 -19.04 12.29 13.76
N TYR A 291 -19.90 12.32 12.73
CA TYR A 291 -20.31 13.58 12.13
C TYR A 291 -21.49 14.22 12.87
N TYR A 292 -21.39 15.54 13.07
CA TYR A 292 -22.51 16.44 13.36
C TYR A 292 -22.75 17.32 12.11
N PRO A 293 -24.01 17.65 11.77
CA PRO A 293 -24.44 18.05 10.43
C PRO A 293 -24.05 19.48 9.96
N SER A 294 -22.77 19.90 10.04
CA SER A 294 -22.40 21.28 9.66
C SER A 294 -20.97 21.56 9.12
N GLY A 295 -20.14 20.57 8.78
CA GLY A 295 -18.71 20.79 8.47
C GLY A 295 -18.19 20.38 7.08
N PHE A 296 -17.42 21.24 6.42
CA PHE A 296 -16.57 20.83 5.28
C PHE A 296 -15.49 19.85 5.73
N SER A 297 -15.28 18.77 4.97
CA SER A 297 -14.18 17.83 5.13
C SER A 297 -13.04 18.16 4.15
N ARG A 298 -11.79 18.00 4.59
CA ARG A 298 -10.60 18.26 3.76
C ARG A 298 -9.88 16.95 3.47
N ILE A 299 -9.66 16.64 2.20
CA ILE A 299 -8.76 15.56 1.80
C ILE A 299 -7.36 16.13 1.70
N MET A 300 -6.45 15.65 2.56
CA MET A 300 -5.06 16.06 2.55
C MET A 300 -4.16 14.85 2.33
N VAL A 301 -3.09 15.05 1.56
CA VAL A 301 -2.04 14.05 1.34
C VAL A 301 -0.71 14.60 1.82
N LEU A 302 0.04 13.76 2.51
CA LEU A 302 1.38 14.06 2.92
C LEU A 302 2.36 13.70 1.78
N LYS A 303 3.06 14.71 1.26
CA LYS A 303 4.26 14.53 0.41
C LYS A 303 5.48 14.92 1.26
N SER A 304 6.21 15.95 0.85
CA SER A 304 7.16 16.65 1.72
C SER A 304 6.48 17.50 2.79
N ALA A 305 5.25 17.95 2.55
CA ALA A 305 4.38 18.64 3.50
C ALA A 305 2.93 18.24 3.23
N TRP A 306 2.02 18.60 4.13
CA TRP A 306 0.58 18.36 3.96
C TRP A 306 0.04 19.22 2.81
N VAL A 307 -0.45 18.56 1.76
CA VAL A 307 -1.06 19.17 0.58
C VAL A 307 -2.57 18.91 0.62
N LEU A 308 -3.37 19.96 0.51
CA LEU A 308 -4.82 19.83 0.34
C LEU A 308 -5.09 19.38 -1.11
N LEU A 309 -5.68 18.20 -1.28
CA LEU A 309 -6.15 17.74 -2.58
C LEU A 309 -7.54 18.27 -2.89
N ASP A 310 -8.43 18.26 -1.90
CA ASP A 310 -9.81 18.64 -2.14
C ASP A 310 -10.55 19.10 -0.88
N LYS A 311 -11.65 19.84 -1.07
CA LYS A 311 -12.62 20.21 -0.04
C LYS A 311 -13.96 19.58 -0.39
N ILE A 312 -14.40 18.66 0.43
CA ILE A 312 -15.66 17.97 0.29
C ILE A 312 -16.69 18.61 1.20
N ASN A 313 -17.86 18.94 0.66
CA ASN A 313 -19.06 19.14 1.45
C ASN A 313 -19.85 17.84 1.51
N LEU A 314 -19.89 17.22 2.69
CA LEU A 314 -20.58 15.95 2.87
C LEU A 314 -22.10 16.07 2.72
N LEU A 315 -22.68 17.26 2.97
CA LEU A 315 -24.10 17.50 2.74
C LEU A 315 -24.44 17.54 1.25
N ASP A 316 -23.55 18.08 0.43
CA ASP A 316 -23.75 18.13 -1.03
C ASP A 316 -23.63 16.72 -1.64
N LEU A 317 -22.75 15.87 -1.09
CA LEU A 317 -22.52 14.51 -1.57
C LEU A 317 -23.60 13.52 -1.16
N PHE A 318 -24.08 13.58 0.07
CA PHE A 318 -24.98 12.58 0.65
C PHE A 318 -26.42 13.10 0.85
N GLY A 319 -26.63 14.39 0.60
CA GLY A 319 -27.90 15.07 0.80
C GLY A 319 -28.24 15.31 2.28
N THR A 320 -29.27 16.12 2.52
CA THR A 320 -29.80 16.45 3.85
C THR A 320 -30.71 15.37 4.44
N LYS A 321 -30.58 14.10 4.04
CA LYS A 321 -31.36 13.04 4.68
C LYS A 321 -30.92 12.98 6.13
N ASN A 322 -31.75 13.52 7.02
CA ASN A 322 -31.67 13.31 8.45
C ASN A 322 -31.44 11.80 8.64
N PRO A 323 -30.29 11.37 9.18
CA PRO A 323 -30.17 9.99 9.58
C PRO A 323 -31.19 9.83 10.71
N SER A 324 -32.33 9.23 10.39
CA SER A 324 -33.52 9.29 11.25
C SER A 324 -33.26 8.72 12.64
N HIS A 325 -32.17 7.98 12.89
CA HIS A 325 -31.66 7.67 14.22
C HIS A 325 -30.16 7.30 14.22
N GLY A 326 -29.23 8.21 13.87
CA GLY A 326 -27.79 7.87 14.07
C GLY A 326 -26.76 8.85 13.50
N LYS A 327 -25.53 8.81 14.02
CA LYS A 327 -24.36 9.52 13.47
C LYS A 327 -23.98 8.88 12.14
N MET A 328 -23.77 9.66 11.08
CA MET A 328 -23.16 9.14 9.84
C MET A 328 -21.66 9.03 10.07
N GLU A 329 -21.13 7.81 9.99
CA GLU A 329 -19.71 7.53 10.15
C GLU A 329 -19.11 7.15 8.79
N LEU A 330 -18.18 7.99 8.34
CA LEU A 330 -17.41 7.81 7.12
C LEU A 330 -15.96 7.52 7.48
N ARG A 331 -15.45 6.42 6.93
CA ARG A 331 -14.07 5.98 7.07
C ARG A 331 -13.35 6.16 5.73
N PHE A 332 -12.19 6.81 5.75
CA PHE A 332 -11.30 6.84 4.60
C PHE A 332 -10.67 5.45 4.42
N VAL A 333 -10.65 4.96 3.18
CA VAL A 333 -10.10 3.64 2.84
C VAL A 333 -8.77 3.79 2.11
N ALA A 334 -8.78 4.46 0.95
CA ALA A 334 -7.59 4.59 0.11
C ALA A 334 -7.74 5.74 -0.89
N ILE A 335 -6.61 6.21 -1.45
CA ILE A 335 -6.59 7.00 -2.68
C ILE A 335 -6.18 6.06 -3.81
N HIS A 336 -6.84 6.16 -4.96
CA HIS A 336 -6.44 5.40 -6.14
C HIS A 336 -5.02 5.84 -6.56
N PRO A 337 -4.07 4.91 -6.77
CA PRO A 337 -2.69 5.27 -7.12
C PRO A 337 -2.61 6.06 -8.45
N ASP A 338 -3.50 5.72 -9.39
CA ASP A 338 -3.41 6.21 -10.77
C ASP A 338 -4.40 7.30 -11.19
N CYS A 339 -5.43 7.59 -10.41
CA CYS A 339 -6.43 8.60 -10.76
C CYS A 339 -6.84 9.41 -9.53
N ASN A 340 -7.49 10.55 -9.77
CA ASN A 340 -7.93 11.46 -8.71
C ASN A 340 -9.20 10.94 -8.01
N VAL A 341 -9.18 9.68 -7.58
CA VAL A 341 -10.31 9.02 -6.93
C VAL A 341 -9.95 8.65 -5.49
N VAL A 342 -10.87 8.90 -4.56
CA VAL A 342 -10.77 8.50 -3.16
C VAL A 342 -11.84 7.48 -2.83
N PHE A 343 -11.46 6.44 -2.11
CA PHE A 343 -12.38 5.42 -1.63
C PHE A 343 -12.77 5.67 -0.17
N LEU A 344 -14.07 5.65 0.08
CA LEU A 344 -14.69 5.92 1.36
C LEU A 344 -15.65 4.78 1.73
N ALA A 345 -15.63 4.36 2.98
CA ALA A 345 -16.60 3.42 3.53
C ALA A 345 -17.62 4.17 4.39
N GLN A 346 -18.91 4.01 4.07
CA GLN A 346 -20.01 4.50 4.87
C GLN A 346 -20.52 3.35 5.74
N THR A 347 -20.18 3.37 7.03
CA THR A 347 -20.50 2.25 7.94
C THR A 347 -21.99 2.18 8.23
N SER A 348 -22.69 3.32 8.27
CA SER A 348 -24.14 3.38 8.53
C SER A 348 -25.00 2.71 7.46
N GLU A 349 -24.53 2.69 6.21
CA GLU A 349 -25.23 2.07 5.07
C GLU A 349 -24.48 0.85 4.53
N LEU A 350 -23.34 0.49 5.13
CA LEU A 350 -22.47 -0.60 4.72
C LEU A 350 -22.11 -0.50 3.23
N LYS A 351 -21.64 0.67 2.79
CA LYS A 351 -21.28 0.92 1.38
C LYS A 351 -19.83 1.32 1.22
N LEU A 352 -19.17 0.71 0.23
CA LEU A 352 -17.90 1.18 -0.29
C LEU A 352 -18.18 2.09 -1.48
N MET A 353 -17.59 3.26 -1.46
CA MET A 353 -17.85 4.31 -2.43
C MET A 353 -16.54 4.84 -3.00
N SER A 354 -16.58 5.28 -4.25
CA SER A 354 -15.54 6.06 -4.90
C SER A 354 -16.02 7.51 -5.02
N TYR A 355 -15.11 8.44 -4.75
CA TYR A 355 -15.29 9.87 -4.96
C TYR A 355 -14.30 10.34 -6.01
N ASP A 356 -14.80 10.77 -7.17
CA ASP A 356 -14.02 11.37 -8.23
C ASP A 356 -13.80 12.86 -7.90
N MET A 357 -12.56 13.23 -7.59
CA MET A 357 -12.20 14.60 -7.21
C MET A 357 -12.23 15.57 -8.41
N ASP A 358 -12.12 15.07 -9.64
CA ASP A 358 -12.17 15.91 -10.85
C ASP A 358 -13.62 16.26 -11.20
N ARG A 359 -14.52 15.27 -11.11
CA ARG A 359 -15.96 15.42 -11.41
C ARG A 359 -16.80 15.88 -10.20
N LYS A 360 -16.27 15.74 -8.99
CA LYS A 360 -16.98 15.95 -7.72
C LYS A 360 -18.19 15.01 -7.55
N GLU A 361 -18.09 13.79 -8.08
CA GLU A 361 -19.18 12.80 -8.08
C GLU A 361 -18.83 11.61 -7.18
N VAL A 362 -19.86 11.01 -6.56
CA VAL A 362 -19.73 9.79 -5.76
C VAL A 362 -20.43 8.64 -6.47
N SER A 363 -19.78 7.49 -6.52
CA SER A 363 -20.35 6.24 -7.04
C SER A 363 -20.22 5.13 -6.00
N VAL A 364 -21.22 4.25 -5.92
CA VAL A 364 -21.15 3.06 -5.08
C VAL A 364 -20.33 2.00 -5.80
N VAL A 365 -19.25 1.55 -5.17
CA VAL A 365 -18.34 0.50 -5.68
C VAL A 365 -18.84 -0.87 -5.29
N GLY A 366 -19.38 -1.02 -4.08
CA GLY A 366 -19.93 -2.27 -3.59
C GLY A 366 -20.66 -2.12 -2.28
N THR A 367 -21.51 -3.09 -1.97
CA THR A 367 -22.09 -3.25 -0.64
C THR A 367 -21.09 -4.00 0.21
N LEU A 368 -20.72 -3.41 1.31
CA LEU A 368 -19.95 -4.06 2.34
C LEU A 368 -20.94 -4.96 3.12
N GLY A 369 -20.57 -6.19 3.47
CA GLY A 369 -21.45 -7.11 4.21
C GLY A 369 -21.79 -6.62 5.63
N ASN A 370 -21.90 -7.53 6.60
CA ASN A 370 -22.04 -7.17 8.01
C ASN A 370 -20.74 -6.58 8.59
N LEU A 371 -20.26 -5.45 8.04
CA LEU A 371 -19.10 -4.78 8.63
C LEU A 371 -19.44 -4.33 10.04
N ASN A 372 -18.60 -4.76 10.97
CA ASN A 372 -18.47 -4.10 12.24
C ASN A 372 -17.33 -3.07 12.14
N ASP A 373 -17.18 -2.23 13.16
CA ASP A 373 -16.08 -1.25 13.25
C ASP A 373 -14.68 -1.87 13.16
N LEU A 374 -14.56 -3.18 13.33
CA LEU A 374 -13.30 -3.92 13.35
C LEU A 374 -12.93 -4.49 11.97
N THR A 375 -13.79 -4.42 10.96
CA THR A 375 -13.45 -4.97 9.65
C THR A 375 -12.36 -4.17 8.96
N HIS A 376 -11.32 -4.86 8.47
CA HIS A 376 -10.27 -4.27 7.65
C HIS A 376 -10.75 -4.18 6.20
N ILE A 377 -10.67 -2.98 5.61
CA ILE A 377 -10.93 -2.75 4.18
C ILE A 377 -9.58 -2.45 3.54
N VAL A 378 -9.07 -3.42 2.79
CA VAL A 378 -7.67 -3.45 2.35
C VAL A 378 -7.59 -3.27 0.83
N PRO A 379 -7.08 -2.12 0.32
CA PRO A 379 -6.87 -1.94 -1.12
C PRO A 379 -5.84 -2.93 -1.65
N TYR A 380 -6.15 -3.59 -2.77
CA TYR A 380 -5.30 -4.64 -3.33
C TYR A 380 -4.79 -4.31 -4.73
N VAL A 381 -3.46 -4.25 -4.83
CA VAL A 381 -2.69 -4.23 -6.07
C VAL A 381 -1.93 -5.55 -6.11
N PRO A 382 -2.25 -6.49 -7.02
CA PRO A 382 -1.57 -7.79 -7.07
C PRO A 382 -0.07 -7.67 -7.33
N TYR A 383 0.70 -8.62 -6.82
CA TYR A 383 2.12 -8.73 -7.11
C TYR A 383 2.42 -10.12 -7.69
N PHE A 384 2.67 -10.23 -8.99
CA PHE A 384 2.81 -11.53 -9.65
C PHE A 384 4.25 -12.02 -9.80
N SER A 385 5.24 -11.19 -9.48
CA SER A 385 6.64 -11.61 -9.56
C SER A 385 6.94 -12.63 -8.45
N LYS A 386 7.64 -13.70 -8.83
CA LYS A 386 8.14 -14.68 -7.86
C LYS A 386 9.14 -14.01 -6.93
N SER A 387 9.03 -14.29 -5.64
CA SER A 387 9.98 -13.81 -4.65
C SER A 387 11.01 -14.90 -4.33
N PRO A 388 12.31 -14.57 -4.24
CA PRO A 388 13.32 -15.51 -3.72
C PRO A 388 13.11 -15.83 -2.22
N VAL A 389 12.26 -15.08 -1.53
CA VAL A 389 12.03 -15.20 -0.09
C VAL A 389 10.96 -16.26 0.24
N PHE A 390 10.03 -16.49 -0.68
CA PHE A 390 8.86 -17.31 -0.40
C PHE A 390 9.02 -18.75 -0.87
N LYS A 391 8.28 -19.63 -0.20
CA LYS A 391 8.11 -21.04 -0.58
C LYS A 391 6.83 -21.19 -1.40
N CYS A 392 6.85 -22.13 -2.33
CA CYS A 392 5.65 -22.61 -3.03
C CYS A 392 5.17 -23.92 -2.38
N LEU A 393 3.85 -24.14 -2.39
CA LEU A 393 3.32 -25.50 -2.33
C LEU A 393 3.52 -26.15 -3.72
N HIS A 394 4.21 -27.28 -3.74
CA HIS A 394 4.35 -28.12 -4.93
C HIS A 394 3.21 -29.13 -5.02
#